data_AF-A0A4Q9B4R4-F1
#
_entry.id   AF-A0A4Q9B4R4-F1
#
_cell.length_a   1.000
_cell.length_b   1.000
_cell.length_c   1.000
_cell.angle_alpha   90.00
_cell.angle_beta   90.00
_cell.angle_gamma   90.00
#
_symmetry.space_group_name_H-M   'P 1'
#
loop_
_entity.id
_entity.type
_entity.pdbx_description
1 polymer ?
#
loop_
_entity_poly.entity_id
_entity_poly.type
_entity_poly.pdbx_seq_one_letter_code
_entity_poly.pdbx_strand_id
1 'polypeptide(L)'
;MGCLLLATLLGSALFAGLGEVAVGRLLVEGGHRALVLGPGGAYALGEGENSALYGLAPRAGGYLAVGHLGEGLLWAELDGRGKPLAAFAGGQGILWGTDGRFAWGGHRGPGGWEALALAGRERALRLPLPGEGYAYGGFYRHGTLFLVGRVAGPGGFDAFFLGLRGGRAWGYRSGFPGNDYLRFLGERGAVGRLEVEGDSEGLLLDWRGLQTGEALLVRRPGFVYLRAWQGPFLAGEVEVEGVLQGLWIGPLGARYGGGPMASLRALDPPWAYGYSYRPLFQGEGLFLNLERFPGRPLGHRLEALRLPWRPFRLRGEPLNPSWRPVAFQALGPLPLAPCPDPGE
;
A
#
# COMPACT_ATOMS: atom_id res chain seq x y z
N MET A 1 2.72 18.69 -17.74
CA MET A 1 3.27 17.34 -18.01
C MET A 1 2.33 16.31 -17.40
N GLY A 2 2.02 15.23 -18.11
CA GLY A 2 1.04 14.21 -17.68
C GLY A 2 1.64 13.04 -16.90
N CYS A 3 2.97 12.85 -16.98
CA CYS A 3 3.70 11.80 -16.28
C CYS A 3 5.16 12.20 -16.05
N LEU A 4 5.71 11.87 -14.88
CA LEU A 4 7.12 12.09 -14.53
C LEU A 4 7.75 10.81 -13.94
N LEU A 5 9.00 10.54 -14.31
CA LEU A 5 9.88 9.52 -13.74
C LEU A 5 11.00 10.20 -12.95
N LEU A 6 11.45 9.53 -11.89
CA LEU A 6 12.70 9.90 -11.21
C LEU A 6 13.88 9.49 -12.10
N ALA A 7 14.43 10.45 -12.85
CA ALA A 7 15.37 10.23 -13.95
C ALA A 7 16.69 9.56 -13.53
N THR A 8 17.08 9.72 -12.26
CA THR A 8 18.33 9.17 -11.71
C THR A 8 18.19 7.78 -11.10
N LEU A 9 17.00 7.17 -11.14
CA LEU A 9 16.65 6.12 -10.19
C LEU A 9 16.14 4.82 -10.82
N LEU A 10 16.92 4.24 -11.75
CA LEU A 10 16.81 2.80 -12.03
C LEU A 10 16.94 2.05 -10.69
N GLY A 11 15.93 1.29 -10.28
CA GLY A 11 15.97 0.57 -9.00
C GLY A 11 14.95 1.01 -7.94
N SER A 12 14.32 2.17 -8.15
CA SER A 12 13.60 2.87 -7.09
C SER A 12 12.10 2.85 -7.31
N ALA A 13 11.34 3.06 -6.24
CA ALA A 13 9.89 3.03 -6.29
C ALA A 13 9.28 4.05 -5.36
N LEU A 14 8.15 4.63 -5.76
CA LEU A 14 7.27 5.41 -4.90
C LEU A 14 6.08 4.56 -4.49
N PHE A 15 5.78 4.53 -3.19
CA PHE A 15 4.73 3.69 -2.64
C PHE A 15 3.54 4.49 -2.10
N ALA A 16 3.77 5.73 -1.67
CA ALA A 16 2.71 6.65 -1.26
C ALA A 16 3.08 8.11 -1.59
N GLY A 17 2.07 8.96 -1.74
CA GLY A 17 2.23 10.40 -1.99
C GLY A 17 1.00 11.18 -1.57
N LEU A 18 1.21 12.43 -1.15
CA LEU A 18 0.20 13.40 -0.76
C LEU A 18 0.67 14.80 -1.18
N GLY A 19 -0.01 15.40 -2.16
CA GLY A 19 0.42 16.64 -2.79
C GLY A 19 1.83 16.52 -3.37
N GLU A 20 2.73 17.38 -2.90
CA GLU A 20 4.13 17.45 -3.35
C GLU A 20 5.09 16.57 -2.53
N VAL A 21 4.59 15.84 -1.53
CA VAL A 21 5.40 14.93 -0.71
C VAL A 21 5.14 13.49 -1.12
N ALA A 22 6.20 12.74 -1.37
CA ALA A 22 6.13 11.33 -1.72
C ALA A 22 7.18 10.51 -0.96
N VAL A 23 6.89 9.24 -0.73
CA VAL A 23 7.78 8.31 -0.04
C VAL A 23 7.91 6.99 -0.77
N GLY A 24 9.03 6.33 -0.53
CA GLY A 24 9.32 5.07 -1.20
C GLY A 24 10.66 4.49 -0.82
N ARG A 25 11.37 3.98 -1.83
CA ARG A 25 12.72 3.46 -1.70
C ARG A 25 13.60 3.90 -2.86
N LEU A 26 14.88 4.07 -2.55
CA LEU A 26 15.96 4.46 -3.44
C LEU A 26 16.91 3.27 -3.60
N LEU A 27 17.25 2.85 -4.82
CA LEU A 27 18.33 1.90 -5.05
C LEU A 27 19.69 2.56 -4.77
N VAL A 28 20.54 1.84 -4.05
CA VAL A 28 21.93 2.19 -3.78
C VAL A 28 22.80 0.93 -3.93
N GLU A 29 24.11 1.10 -3.93
CA GLU A 29 25.02 -0.05 -3.82
C GLU A 29 24.67 -0.88 -2.57
N GLY A 30 24.45 -2.18 -2.77
CA GLY A 30 24.13 -3.13 -1.69
C GLY A 30 22.64 -3.24 -1.29
N GLY A 31 21.71 -2.48 -1.89
CA GLY A 31 20.28 -2.66 -1.62
C GLY A 31 19.42 -1.42 -1.85
N HIS A 32 18.38 -1.23 -1.03
CA HIS A 32 17.53 -0.04 -1.09
C HIS A 32 17.55 0.75 0.22
N ARG A 33 17.38 2.07 0.12
CA ARG A 33 17.22 2.99 1.25
C ARG A 33 15.85 3.64 1.23
N ALA A 34 15.23 3.78 2.39
CA ALA A 34 13.98 4.52 2.54
C ALA A 34 14.13 5.95 1.98
N LEU A 35 13.20 6.37 1.13
CA LEU A 35 13.25 7.62 0.37
C LEU A 35 12.07 8.52 0.74
N VAL A 36 12.36 9.81 0.90
CA VAL A 36 11.38 10.89 1.02
C VAL A 36 11.69 11.95 -0.05
N LEU A 37 10.67 12.40 -0.76
CA LEU A 37 10.72 13.48 -1.73
C LEU A 37 9.79 14.59 -1.27
N GLY A 38 10.24 15.84 -1.39
CA GLY A 38 9.40 17.02 -1.16
C GLY A 38 9.92 18.23 -1.94
N PRO A 39 9.26 19.39 -1.81
CA PRO A 39 9.64 20.61 -2.54
C PRO A 39 11.08 21.09 -2.26
N GLY A 40 11.62 20.76 -1.09
CA GLY A 40 12.99 21.11 -0.70
C GLY A 40 14.08 20.17 -1.22
N GLY A 41 13.71 19.09 -1.92
CA GLY A 41 14.64 18.07 -2.43
C GLY A 41 14.34 16.67 -1.90
N ALA A 42 15.32 15.78 -2.03
CA ALA A 42 15.21 14.38 -1.63
C ALA A 42 16.04 14.05 -0.39
N TYR A 43 15.54 13.09 0.38
CA TYR A 43 16.20 12.57 1.57
C TYR A 43 16.16 11.05 1.54
N ALA A 44 17.27 10.39 1.79
CA ALA A 44 17.29 8.95 2.03
C ALA A 44 17.74 8.65 3.45
N LEU A 45 17.24 7.56 4.02
CA LEU A 45 17.81 7.03 5.25
C LEU A 45 19.32 6.81 5.04
N GLY A 46 20.13 7.11 6.06
CA GLY A 46 21.58 6.94 5.99
C GLY A 46 22.01 5.50 5.71
N GLU A 47 23.31 5.25 5.75
CA GLU A 47 23.85 3.90 5.50
C GLU A 47 23.29 2.86 6.48
N GLY A 48 23.10 1.63 6.01
CA GLY A 48 22.54 0.56 6.80
C GLY A 48 21.86 -0.53 5.97
N GLU A 49 21.00 -1.29 6.64
CA GLU A 49 20.22 -2.37 6.05
C GLU A 49 19.19 -1.88 5.02
N ASN A 50 18.68 -2.81 4.21
CA ASN A 50 17.62 -2.56 3.24
C ASN A 50 16.39 -1.92 3.89
N SER A 51 15.92 -0.80 3.35
CA SER A 51 14.81 -0.02 3.92
C SER A 51 13.89 0.58 2.86
N ALA A 52 12.63 0.82 3.25
CA ALA A 52 11.62 1.45 2.42
C ALA A 52 10.54 2.11 3.29
N LEU A 53 9.86 3.13 2.75
CA LEU A 53 8.65 3.73 3.32
C LEU A 53 7.44 3.41 2.43
N TYR A 54 6.39 2.82 3.02
CA TYR A 54 5.20 2.35 2.30
C TYR A 54 3.96 3.22 2.52
N GLY A 55 3.82 3.81 3.70
CA GLY A 55 2.66 4.62 4.09
C GLY A 55 3.05 6.06 4.35
N LEU A 56 2.18 7.00 3.98
CA LEU A 56 2.30 8.43 4.24
C LEU A 56 0.91 8.99 4.59
N ALA A 57 0.82 9.75 5.67
CA ALA A 57 -0.42 10.40 6.08
C ALA A 57 -0.15 11.77 6.73
N PRO A 58 -1.10 12.72 6.63
CA PRO A 58 -0.97 14.00 7.31
C PRO A 58 -1.11 13.83 8.82
N ARG A 59 -0.40 14.66 9.59
CA ARG A 59 -0.56 14.80 11.05
C ARG A 59 -0.41 16.27 11.44
N ALA A 60 -0.72 16.59 12.69
CA ALA A 60 -0.47 17.94 13.21
C ALA A 60 1.02 18.31 13.02
N GLY A 61 1.28 19.40 12.29
CA GLY A 61 2.61 19.94 12.03
C GLY A 61 3.38 19.34 10.84
N GLY A 62 2.82 18.35 10.13
CA GLY A 62 3.49 17.77 8.96
C GLY A 62 2.94 16.39 8.57
N TYR A 63 3.82 15.42 8.39
CA TYR A 63 3.45 14.07 7.95
C TYR A 63 4.06 12.98 8.83
N LEU A 64 3.41 11.82 8.82
CA LEU A 64 3.96 10.56 9.30
C LEU A 64 4.18 9.65 8.10
N ALA A 65 5.41 9.15 7.96
CA ALA A 65 5.75 8.09 7.03
C ALA A 65 6.18 6.83 7.79
N VAL A 66 5.80 5.66 7.28
CA VAL A 66 6.09 4.37 7.93
C VAL A 66 6.56 3.32 6.94
N GLY A 67 7.33 2.35 7.42
CA GLY A 67 7.89 1.30 6.58
C GLY A 67 8.71 0.27 7.34
N HIS A 68 9.87 -0.08 6.81
CA HIS A 68 10.83 -0.99 7.46
C HIS A 68 12.29 -0.54 7.30
N LEU A 69 13.13 -1.04 8.21
CA LEU A 69 14.59 -1.02 8.17
C LEU A 69 15.11 -2.41 8.54
N GLY A 70 15.74 -3.10 7.59
CA GLY A 70 16.08 -4.51 7.75
C GLY A 70 14.81 -5.33 8.03
N GLU A 71 14.85 -6.12 9.10
CA GLU A 71 13.69 -6.85 9.62
C GLU A 71 12.87 -6.05 10.65
N GLY A 72 13.17 -4.76 10.86
CA GLY A 72 12.55 -3.90 11.87
C GLY A 72 11.56 -2.88 11.32
N LEU A 73 10.67 -2.41 12.19
CA LEU A 73 9.72 -1.32 11.89
C LEU A 73 10.46 -0.01 11.62
N LEU A 74 9.96 0.83 10.71
CA LEU A 74 10.46 2.19 10.50
C LEU A 74 9.35 3.23 10.67
N TRP A 75 9.63 4.26 11.47
CA TRP A 75 8.75 5.39 11.75
C TRP A 75 9.49 6.70 11.44
N ALA A 76 8.96 7.55 10.57
CA ALA A 76 9.58 8.81 10.18
C ALA A 76 8.58 9.97 10.31
N GLU A 77 8.96 11.00 11.06
CA GLU A 77 8.21 12.24 11.22
C GLU A 77 8.78 13.29 10.28
N LEU A 78 7.93 13.90 9.47
CA LEU A 78 8.31 14.88 8.46
C LEU A 78 7.60 16.20 8.74
N ASP A 79 8.20 17.32 8.37
CA ASP A 79 7.53 18.62 8.38
C ASP A 79 6.52 18.75 7.23
N GLY A 80 5.79 19.87 7.18
CA GLY A 80 4.80 20.14 6.13
C GLY A 80 5.36 20.26 4.70
N ARG A 81 6.69 20.20 4.51
CA ARG A 81 7.36 20.17 3.20
C ARG A 81 8.06 18.84 2.94
N GLY A 82 7.82 17.82 3.77
CA GLY A 82 8.43 16.50 3.64
C GLY A 82 9.88 16.41 4.13
N LYS A 83 10.43 17.44 4.78
CA LYS A 83 11.77 17.35 5.37
C LYS A 83 11.72 16.44 6.61
N PRO A 84 12.60 15.42 6.72
CA PRO A 84 12.68 14.59 7.91
C PRO A 84 13.01 15.41 9.17
N LEU A 85 12.19 15.28 10.20
CA LEU A 85 12.38 15.86 11.53
C LEU A 85 12.99 14.86 12.50
N ALA A 86 12.49 13.62 12.48
CA ALA A 86 12.97 12.52 13.29
C ALA A 86 12.64 11.18 12.63
N ALA A 87 13.45 10.16 12.84
CA ALA A 87 13.12 8.81 12.43
C ALA A 87 13.58 7.79 13.48
N PHE A 88 12.86 6.68 13.55
CA PHE A 88 13.07 5.65 14.56
C PHE A 88 12.93 4.26 13.94
N ALA A 89 13.87 3.39 14.26
CA ALA A 89 13.79 1.96 13.96
C ALA A 89 13.27 1.21 15.19
N GLY A 90 12.29 0.33 14.97
CA GLY A 90 11.61 -0.45 16.01
C GLY A 90 12.00 -1.93 16.01
N GLY A 91 11.29 -2.72 16.84
CA GLY A 91 11.44 -4.18 16.88
C GLY A 91 11.03 -4.89 15.58
N GLN A 92 11.06 -6.22 15.56
CA GLN A 92 10.85 -7.03 14.35
C GLN A 92 9.46 -6.80 13.71
N GLY A 93 9.43 -6.47 12.43
CA GLY A 93 8.21 -6.30 11.65
C GLY A 93 8.34 -5.31 10.49
N ILE A 94 7.20 -5.01 9.86
CA ILE A 94 7.06 -4.07 8.75
C ILE A 94 5.76 -3.28 8.94
N LEU A 95 5.81 -1.96 8.77
CA LEU A 95 4.59 -1.13 8.70
C LEU A 95 4.22 -0.88 7.23
N TRP A 96 2.98 -1.20 6.86
CA TRP A 96 2.48 -1.06 5.49
C TRP A 96 1.70 0.23 5.26
N GLY A 97 1.15 0.84 6.31
CA GLY A 97 0.33 2.03 6.19
C GLY A 97 0.12 2.78 7.51
N THR A 98 -0.37 4.00 7.38
CA THR A 98 -0.70 4.90 8.49
C THR A 98 -1.84 5.84 8.09
N ASP A 99 -2.61 6.32 9.06
CA ASP A 99 -3.59 7.41 8.91
C ASP A 99 -3.14 8.70 9.65
N GLY A 100 -1.87 8.74 10.08
CA GLY A 100 -1.29 9.86 10.83
C GLY A 100 -1.48 9.76 12.35
N ARG A 101 -2.46 8.97 12.81
CA ARG A 101 -2.69 8.68 14.23
C ARG A 101 -2.27 7.25 14.60
N PHE A 102 -2.62 6.32 13.73
CA PHE A 102 -2.29 4.91 13.83
C PHE A 102 -1.35 4.51 12.70
N ALA A 103 -0.55 3.48 12.95
CA ALA A 103 0.17 2.75 11.91
C ALA A 103 -0.16 1.27 12.01
N TRP A 104 -0.09 0.55 10.90
CA TRP A 104 -0.41 -0.88 10.87
C TRP A 104 0.52 -1.64 9.96
N GLY A 105 0.61 -2.94 10.21
CA GLY A 105 1.45 -3.82 9.41
C GLY A 105 1.50 -5.23 9.92
N GLY A 106 2.71 -5.78 9.96
CA GLY A 106 3.01 -7.10 10.48
C GLY A 106 4.13 -7.07 11.53
N HIS A 107 3.96 -7.83 12.59
CA HIS A 107 5.02 -8.19 13.54
C HIS A 107 5.48 -9.61 13.21
N ARG A 108 6.80 -9.84 13.19
CA ARG A 108 7.36 -11.18 13.03
C ARG A 108 7.70 -11.73 14.42
N GLY A 109 6.84 -12.58 14.95
CA GLY A 109 7.05 -13.27 16.22
C GLY A 109 7.61 -14.69 16.03
N PRO A 110 7.84 -15.44 17.12
CA PRO A 110 8.31 -16.82 17.06
C PRO A 110 7.39 -17.76 16.27
N GLY A 111 6.08 -17.47 16.25
CA GLY A 111 5.07 -18.23 15.51
C GLY A 111 4.82 -17.74 14.07
N GLY A 112 5.66 -16.85 13.54
CA GLY A 112 5.51 -16.27 12.20
C GLY A 112 4.93 -14.87 12.20
N TRP A 113 4.29 -14.48 11.09
CA TRP A 113 3.72 -13.14 10.92
C TRP A 113 2.38 -12.98 11.63
N GLU A 114 2.24 -11.88 12.38
CA GLU A 114 0.99 -11.47 13.03
C GLU A 114 0.63 -10.04 12.60
N ALA A 115 -0.67 -9.71 12.54
CA ALA A 115 -1.08 -8.34 12.28
C ALA A 115 -0.68 -7.42 13.44
N LEU A 116 -0.28 -6.20 13.10
CA LEU A 116 0.24 -5.22 14.04
C LEU A 116 -0.51 -3.91 13.90
N ALA A 117 -0.87 -3.31 15.03
CA ALA A 117 -1.46 -1.98 15.11
C ALA A 117 -0.73 -1.13 16.15
N LEU A 118 -0.32 0.08 15.77
CA LEU A 118 0.37 1.05 16.61
C LEU A 118 -0.50 2.31 16.75
N ALA A 119 -0.62 2.82 17.97
CA ALA A 119 -1.16 4.14 18.27
C ALA A 119 0.00 5.02 18.77
N GLY A 120 0.61 5.76 17.85
CA GLY A 120 1.94 6.35 18.10
C GLY A 120 3.03 5.28 18.27
N ARG A 121 4.21 5.70 18.74
CA ARG A 121 5.35 4.78 19.02
C ARG A 121 5.21 4.01 20.34
N GLU A 122 4.33 4.46 21.23
CA GLU A 122 4.28 3.99 22.63
C GLU A 122 3.32 2.81 22.84
N ARG A 123 2.32 2.65 21.97
CA ARG A 123 1.26 1.66 22.16
C ARG A 123 1.16 0.79 20.93
N ALA A 124 1.73 -0.42 21.00
CA ALA A 124 1.58 -1.42 19.95
C ALA A 124 0.73 -2.60 20.45
N LEU A 125 -0.07 -3.14 19.54
CA LEU A 125 -0.86 -4.35 19.73
C LEU A 125 -0.50 -5.32 18.60
N ARG A 126 0.02 -6.49 18.97
CA ARG A 126 0.04 -7.63 18.06
C ARG A 126 -1.34 -8.31 18.10
N LEU A 127 -1.83 -8.71 16.94
CA LEU A 127 -3.14 -9.31 16.74
C LEU A 127 -2.90 -10.74 16.26
N PRO A 128 -3.05 -11.75 17.15
CA PRO A 128 -2.82 -13.14 16.79
C PRO A 128 -3.94 -13.60 15.86
N LEU A 129 -3.68 -13.52 14.56
CA LEU A 129 -4.62 -13.98 13.54
C LEU A 129 -4.73 -15.51 13.61
N PRO A 130 -5.78 -16.13 13.06
CA PRO A 130 -5.95 -17.59 13.04
C PRO A 130 -4.86 -18.38 12.29
N GLY A 131 -3.90 -17.68 11.65
CA GLY A 131 -2.75 -18.20 10.94
C GLY A 131 -1.77 -17.06 10.65
N GLU A 132 -0.67 -17.34 9.97
CA GLU A 132 0.31 -16.30 9.62
C GLU A 132 -0.31 -15.22 8.74
N GLY A 133 -0.20 -13.95 9.13
CA GLY A 133 -0.83 -12.88 8.39
C GLY A 133 -0.46 -11.50 8.89
N TYR A 134 -0.83 -10.47 8.13
CA TYR A 134 -0.56 -9.09 8.49
C TYR A 134 -1.51 -8.13 7.80
N ALA A 135 -1.63 -6.92 8.37
CA ALA A 135 -2.50 -5.87 7.87
C ALA A 135 -1.81 -5.06 6.78
N TYR A 136 -2.50 -4.87 5.65
CA TYR A 136 -2.04 -4.00 4.56
C TYR A 136 -2.69 -2.62 4.63
N GLY A 137 -3.99 -2.58 4.88
CA GLY A 137 -4.79 -1.36 4.91
C GLY A 137 -5.41 -1.14 6.29
N GLY A 138 -5.69 0.11 6.60
CA GLY A 138 -6.28 0.50 7.86
C GLY A 138 -7.01 1.84 7.73
N PHE A 139 -8.06 1.99 8.54
CA PHE A 139 -8.87 3.19 8.54
C PHE A 139 -9.53 3.37 9.90
N TYR A 140 -9.24 4.49 10.57
CA TYR A 140 -9.88 4.82 11.83
C TYR A 140 -11.18 5.59 11.61
N ARG A 141 -12.29 5.07 12.14
CA ARG A 141 -13.58 5.78 12.14
C ARG A 141 -14.43 5.41 13.33
N HIS A 142 -15.20 6.38 13.83
CA HIS A 142 -16.18 6.20 14.91
C HIS A 142 -15.64 5.44 16.13
N GLY A 143 -14.39 5.75 16.55
CA GLY A 143 -13.80 5.13 17.74
C GLY A 143 -13.19 3.73 17.53
N THR A 144 -13.16 3.23 16.30
CA THR A 144 -12.65 1.89 15.96
C THR A 144 -11.57 2.00 14.87
N LEU A 145 -10.45 1.33 15.07
CA LEU A 145 -9.45 1.13 14.02
C LEU A 145 -9.86 -0.10 13.22
N PHE A 146 -10.20 0.06 11.96
CA PHE A 146 -10.44 -1.07 11.06
C PHE A 146 -9.16 -1.42 10.32
N LEU A 147 -8.88 -2.72 10.14
CA LEU A 147 -7.76 -3.22 9.38
C LEU A 147 -8.24 -4.23 8.35
N VAL A 148 -7.55 -4.26 7.22
CA VAL A 148 -7.69 -5.31 6.20
C VAL A 148 -6.33 -5.88 5.85
N GLY A 149 -6.31 -7.12 5.40
CA GLY A 149 -5.07 -7.74 5.02
C GLY A 149 -5.25 -9.16 4.51
N ARG A 150 -4.21 -9.96 4.77
CA ARG A 150 -4.16 -11.37 4.43
C ARG A 150 -3.79 -12.22 5.62
N VAL A 151 -4.29 -13.44 5.64
CA VAL A 151 -3.93 -14.50 6.57
C VAL A 151 -3.75 -15.80 5.80
N ALA A 152 -2.86 -16.68 6.24
CA ALA A 152 -2.67 -17.99 5.64
C ALA A 152 -4.00 -18.75 5.64
N GLY A 153 -4.31 -19.38 4.50
CA GLY A 153 -5.56 -20.09 4.28
C GLY A 153 -5.45 -21.12 3.16
N PRO A 154 -6.51 -21.92 2.93
CA PRO A 154 -6.59 -22.81 1.78
C PRO A 154 -6.39 -22.02 0.48
N GLY A 155 -5.52 -22.48 -0.41
CA GLY A 155 -5.18 -21.74 -1.65
C GLY A 155 -4.07 -20.69 -1.52
N GLY A 156 -3.51 -20.52 -0.31
CA GLY A 156 -2.36 -19.66 -0.04
C GLY A 156 -2.69 -18.57 0.96
N PHE A 157 -3.61 -17.66 0.62
CA PHE A 157 -4.00 -16.54 1.47
C PHE A 157 -5.50 -16.30 1.43
N ASP A 158 -6.07 -15.98 2.58
CA ASP A 158 -7.46 -15.59 2.82
C ASP A 158 -7.48 -14.11 3.25
N ALA A 159 -8.38 -13.31 2.68
CA ALA A 159 -8.54 -11.92 3.05
C ALA A 159 -9.20 -11.80 4.42
N PHE A 160 -8.82 -10.80 5.20
CA PHE A 160 -9.55 -10.44 6.42
C PHE A 160 -9.97 -8.99 6.45
N PHE A 161 -11.04 -8.73 7.18
CA PHE A 161 -11.45 -7.42 7.67
C PHE A 161 -11.69 -7.53 9.18
N LEU A 162 -11.10 -6.62 9.96
CA LEU A 162 -11.28 -6.57 11.41
C LEU A 162 -11.51 -5.15 11.89
N GLY A 163 -12.32 -4.98 12.93
CA GLY A 163 -12.42 -3.77 13.73
C GLY A 163 -11.78 -3.99 15.09
N LEU A 164 -10.91 -3.06 15.51
CA LEU A 164 -10.19 -3.06 16.79
C LEU A 164 -10.67 -1.90 17.67
N ARG A 165 -11.17 -2.22 18.86
CA ARG A 165 -11.58 -1.25 19.88
C ARG A 165 -11.28 -1.77 21.27
N GLY A 166 -10.60 -0.96 22.09
CA GLY A 166 -10.27 -1.31 23.47
C GLY A 166 -9.43 -2.60 23.60
N GLY A 167 -8.59 -2.90 22.61
CA GLY A 167 -7.76 -4.12 22.59
C GLY A 167 -8.52 -5.40 22.24
N ARG A 168 -9.81 -5.33 21.91
CA ARG A 168 -10.59 -6.45 21.36
C ARG A 168 -10.80 -6.22 19.88
N ALA A 169 -10.65 -7.28 19.09
CA ALA A 169 -10.96 -7.23 17.66
C ALA A 169 -12.04 -8.24 17.28
N TRP A 170 -12.87 -7.84 16.34
CA TRP A 170 -13.90 -8.67 15.72
C TRP A 170 -13.81 -8.47 14.22
N GLY A 171 -14.07 -9.52 13.46
CA GLY A 171 -13.88 -9.46 12.04
C GLY A 171 -14.32 -10.72 11.35
N TYR A 172 -13.96 -10.80 10.09
CA TYR A 172 -14.32 -11.89 9.22
C TYR A 172 -13.18 -12.18 8.27
N ARG A 173 -13.05 -13.46 7.94
CA ARG A 173 -12.22 -13.93 6.83
C ARG A 173 -13.11 -14.17 5.63
N SER A 174 -12.58 -14.01 4.42
CA SER A 174 -13.36 -14.25 3.20
C SER A 174 -13.83 -15.69 3.14
N GLY A 175 -13.00 -16.63 3.63
CA GLY A 175 -13.27 -18.06 3.61
C GLY A 175 -13.21 -18.66 2.21
N PHE A 176 -12.67 -17.92 1.24
CA PHE A 176 -12.49 -18.32 -0.14
C PHE A 176 -11.25 -19.24 -0.26
N PRO A 177 -11.29 -20.31 -1.07
CA PRO A 177 -10.20 -21.29 -1.14
C PRO A 177 -9.06 -20.90 -2.10
N GLY A 178 -9.01 -19.65 -2.54
CA GLY A 178 -8.03 -19.14 -3.49
C GLY A 178 -6.93 -18.32 -2.82
N ASN A 179 -6.19 -17.55 -3.61
CA ASN A 179 -5.25 -16.57 -3.11
C ASN A 179 -5.88 -15.17 -3.10
N ASP A 180 -6.50 -14.82 -1.98
CA ASP A 180 -7.21 -13.56 -1.81
C ASP A 180 -6.66 -12.72 -0.67
N TYR A 181 -6.72 -11.42 -0.88
CA TYR A 181 -6.34 -10.45 0.13
C TYR A 181 -6.86 -9.07 -0.19
N LEU A 182 -7.17 -8.33 0.87
CA LEU A 182 -7.49 -6.92 0.80
C LEU A 182 -6.23 -6.10 1.04
N ARG A 183 -5.98 -5.13 0.17
CA ARG A 183 -4.75 -4.32 0.18
C ARG A 183 -4.96 -2.95 0.80
N PHE A 184 -6.13 -2.37 0.60
CA PHE A 184 -6.43 -1.00 0.99
C PHE A 184 -7.78 -0.91 1.67
N LEU A 185 -7.90 0.04 2.60
CA LEU A 185 -9.14 0.41 3.25
C LEU A 185 -9.18 1.94 3.38
N GLY A 186 -10.29 2.55 2.99
CA GLY A 186 -10.49 3.99 3.05
C GLY A 186 -11.96 4.37 3.26
N GLU A 187 -12.31 5.61 2.95
CA GLU A 187 -13.64 6.17 3.22
C GLU A 187 -14.80 5.42 2.54
N ARG A 188 -14.56 4.82 1.36
CA ARG A 188 -15.61 4.12 0.60
C ARG A 188 -15.67 2.62 0.90
N GLY A 189 -14.59 2.04 1.39
CA GLY A 189 -14.49 0.62 1.67
C GLY A 189 -13.09 0.08 1.39
N ALA A 190 -13.01 -1.20 1.06
CA ALA A 190 -11.77 -1.91 0.82
C ALA A 190 -11.65 -2.40 -0.62
N VAL A 191 -10.41 -2.52 -1.07
CA VAL A 191 -10.09 -3.13 -2.37
C VAL A 191 -8.91 -4.08 -2.26
N GLY A 192 -8.84 -5.02 -3.20
CA GLY A 192 -7.77 -5.99 -3.25
C GLY A 192 -7.86 -6.89 -4.48
N ARG A 193 -7.55 -8.17 -4.26
CA ARG A 193 -7.52 -9.21 -5.26
C ARG A 193 -8.27 -10.46 -4.76
N LEU A 194 -8.94 -11.14 -5.67
CA LEU A 194 -9.47 -12.49 -5.48
C LEU A 194 -8.99 -13.38 -6.64
N GLU A 195 -8.49 -14.58 -6.36
CA GLU A 195 -8.16 -15.56 -7.40
C GLU A 195 -9.38 -16.42 -7.73
N VAL A 196 -9.83 -16.44 -8.98
CA VAL A 196 -11.02 -17.16 -9.43
C VAL A 196 -10.68 -17.91 -10.70
N GLU A 197 -10.81 -19.24 -10.70
CA GLU A 197 -10.62 -20.09 -11.89
C GLU A 197 -9.25 -19.94 -12.57
N GLY A 198 -8.21 -19.57 -11.80
CA GLY A 198 -6.85 -19.31 -12.29
C GLY A 198 -6.58 -17.86 -12.69
N ASP A 199 -7.62 -17.04 -12.82
CA ASP A 199 -7.50 -15.60 -13.05
C ASP A 199 -7.38 -14.83 -11.73
N SER A 200 -6.81 -13.63 -11.80
CA SER A 200 -6.76 -12.68 -10.69
C SER A 200 -7.73 -11.55 -10.96
N GLU A 201 -8.76 -11.42 -10.12
CA GLU A 201 -9.82 -10.44 -10.29
C GLU A 201 -9.69 -9.30 -9.27
N GLY A 202 -10.04 -8.09 -9.69
CA GLY A 202 -10.05 -6.92 -8.80
C GLY A 202 -11.22 -7.03 -7.82
N LEU A 203 -10.96 -7.08 -6.52
CA LEU A 203 -11.99 -7.23 -5.49
C LEU A 203 -12.36 -5.87 -4.89
N LEU A 204 -13.65 -5.56 -4.79
CA LEU A 204 -14.17 -4.37 -4.13
C LEU A 204 -15.24 -4.74 -3.10
N LEU A 205 -15.14 -4.14 -1.93
CA LEU A 205 -16.18 -4.16 -0.91
C LEU A 205 -16.38 -2.74 -0.38
N ASP A 206 -17.59 -2.21 -0.52
CA ASP A 206 -17.95 -1.00 0.22
C ASP A 206 -18.13 -1.32 1.72
N TRP A 207 -18.45 -0.32 2.53
CA TRP A 207 -18.62 -0.54 3.97
C TRP A 207 -19.77 -1.47 4.36
N ARG A 208 -20.82 -1.57 3.54
CA ARG A 208 -21.91 -2.53 3.75
C ARG A 208 -21.44 -3.92 3.34
N GLY A 209 -20.73 -4.04 2.23
CA GLY A 209 -20.07 -5.25 1.76
C GLY A 209 -19.10 -5.83 2.78
N LEU A 210 -18.29 -4.97 3.41
CA LEU A 210 -17.41 -5.30 4.54
C LEU A 210 -18.14 -5.77 5.81
N GLN A 211 -19.47 -5.77 5.85
CA GLN A 211 -20.24 -6.33 6.98
C GLN A 211 -21.04 -7.56 6.57
N THR A 212 -21.41 -7.64 5.29
CA THR A 212 -22.37 -8.62 4.76
C THR A 212 -21.72 -9.69 3.88
N GLY A 213 -20.49 -9.44 3.42
CA GLY A 213 -19.78 -10.21 2.41
C GLY A 213 -20.23 -9.94 0.97
N GLU A 214 -21.10 -8.96 0.74
CA GLU A 214 -21.45 -8.48 -0.61
C GLU A 214 -20.21 -7.80 -1.23
N ALA A 215 -19.79 -8.28 -2.40
CA ALA A 215 -18.59 -7.80 -3.08
C ALA A 215 -18.86 -7.60 -4.58
N LEU A 216 -18.02 -6.79 -5.22
CA LEU A 216 -17.97 -6.66 -6.68
C LEU A 216 -16.59 -7.10 -7.17
N LEU A 217 -16.57 -7.85 -8.25
CA LEU A 217 -15.37 -8.23 -8.99
C LEU A 217 -15.26 -7.38 -10.25
N VAL A 218 -14.09 -6.79 -10.48
CA VAL A 218 -13.68 -6.26 -11.78
C VAL A 218 -13.09 -7.43 -12.57
N ARG A 219 -13.93 -8.00 -13.44
CA ARG A 219 -13.70 -9.26 -14.11
C ARG A 219 -13.14 -9.12 -15.52
N ARG A 220 -12.04 -9.83 -15.81
CA ARG A 220 -11.47 -10.03 -17.16
C ARG A 220 -10.41 -11.15 -17.15
N PRO A 221 -10.12 -11.79 -18.31
CA PRO A 221 -9.04 -12.77 -18.40
C PRO A 221 -7.69 -12.19 -17.96
N GLY A 222 -6.91 -12.98 -17.24
CA GLY A 222 -5.57 -12.64 -16.76
C GLY A 222 -5.58 -11.97 -15.40
N PHE A 223 -4.76 -10.91 -15.27
CA PHE A 223 -4.50 -10.28 -13.98
C PHE A 223 -5.16 -8.91 -13.82
N VAL A 224 -5.88 -8.73 -12.71
CA VAL A 224 -6.37 -7.46 -12.17
C VAL A 224 -6.11 -7.45 -10.67
N TYR A 225 -5.53 -6.36 -10.19
CA TYR A 225 -5.32 -6.17 -8.77
C TYR A 225 -5.49 -4.71 -8.38
N LEU A 226 -6.51 -4.43 -7.57
CA LEU A 226 -6.80 -3.10 -7.05
C LEU A 226 -6.04 -2.82 -5.76
N ARG A 227 -5.41 -1.64 -5.70
CA ARG A 227 -4.47 -1.26 -4.64
C ARG A 227 -4.85 0.00 -3.88
N ALA A 228 -5.67 0.88 -4.46
CA ALA A 228 -6.11 2.11 -3.83
C ALA A 228 -7.52 2.49 -4.29
N TRP A 229 -8.26 3.19 -3.41
CA TRP A 229 -9.59 3.71 -3.69
C TRP A 229 -9.78 5.09 -3.04
N GLN A 230 -9.94 6.14 -3.85
CA GLN A 230 -10.16 7.50 -3.37
C GLN A 230 -11.23 8.20 -4.22
N GLY A 231 -12.32 8.65 -3.58
CA GLY A 231 -13.46 9.24 -4.28
C GLY A 231 -14.01 8.31 -5.38
N PRO A 232 -14.22 8.79 -6.62
CA PRO A 232 -14.68 7.95 -7.72
C PRO A 232 -13.55 7.12 -8.37
N PHE A 233 -12.30 7.25 -7.90
CA PHE A 233 -11.13 6.66 -8.56
C PHE A 233 -10.63 5.42 -7.84
N LEU A 234 -10.32 4.39 -8.64
CA LEU A 234 -9.60 3.19 -8.23
C LEU A 234 -8.28 3.14 -8.97
N ALA A 235 -7.25 2.59 -8.35
CA ALA A 235 -5.97 2.35 -9.00
C ALA A 235 -5.39 0.99 -8.63
N GLY A 236 -4.55 0.47 -9.52
CA GLY A 236 -3.93 -0.84 -9.35
C GLY A 236 -3.09 -1.24 -10.55
N GLU A 237 -3.18 -2.53 -10.87
CA GLU A 237 -2.41 -3.16 -11.94
C GLU A 237 -3.33 -4.07 -12.76
N VAL A 238 -3.03 -4.20 -14.05
CA VAL A 238 -3.76 -5.07 -14.97
C VAL A 238 -2.80 -5.71 -15.97
N GLU A 239 -3.00 -6.97 -16.34
CA GLU A 239 -2.28 -7.59 -17.45
C GLU A 239 -3.07 -7.46 -18.75
N VAL A 240 -2.45 -6.88 -19.79
CA VAL A 240 -3.01 -6.77 -21.14
C VAL A 240 -2.04 -7.42 -22.10
N GLU A 241 -2.50 -8.43 -22.85
CA GLU A 241 -1.67 -9.17 -23.83
C GLU A 241 -0.37 -9.73 -23.22
N GLY A 242 -0.45 -10.25 -21.98
CA GLY A 242 0.70 -10.80 -21.26
C GLY A 242 1.63 -9.74 -20.64
N VAL A 243 1.27 -8.45 -20.71
CA VAL A 243 2.07 -7.35 -20.16
C VAL A 243 1.34 -6.69 -19.00
N LEU A 244 1.96 -6.67 -17.82
CA LEU A 244 1.45 -5.94 -16.66
C LEU A 244 1.52 -4.42 -16.91
N GLN A 245 0.48 -3.68 -16.57
CA GLN A 245 0.31 -2.25 -16.80
C GLN A 245 -0.35 -1.60 -15.58
N GLY A 246 -0.15 -0.29 -15.41
CA GLY A 246 -0.88 0.48 -14.42
C GLY A 246 -2.36 0.55 -14.80
N LEU A 247 -3.25 0.37 -13.83
CA LEU A 247 -4.71 0.42 -14.00
C LEU A 247 -5.28 1.59 -13.21
N TRP A 248 -6.20 2.35 -13.82
CA TRP A 248 -7.09 3.25 -13.09
C TRP A 248 -8.52 3.16 -13.63
N ILE A 249 -9.49 3.28 -12.73
CA ILE A 249 -10.91 3.28 -13.05
C ILE A 249 -11.51 4.54 -12.46
N GLY A 250 -12.24 5.31 -13.26
CA GLY A 250 -12.88 6.54 -12.83
C GLY A 250 -14.16 6.84 -13.61
N PRO A 251 -14.67 8.07 -13.56
CA PRO A 251 -15.92 8.47 -14.24
C PRO A 251 -15.93 8.22 -15.75
N LEU A 252 -14.75 8.20 -16.38
CA LEU A 252 -14.59 7.96 -17.82
C LEU A 252 -14.34 6.48 -18.17
N GLY A 253 -14.58 5.56 -17.23
CA GLY A 253 -14.34 4.13 -17.38
C GLY A 253 -12.95 3.68 -16.92
N ALA A 254 -12.62 2.42 -17.20
CA ALA A 254 -11.32 1.82 -16.89
C ALA A 254 -10.31 2.12 -18.00
N ARG A 255 -9.08 2.43 -17.60
CA ARG A 255 -7.95 2.75 -18.48
C ARG A 255 -6.67 2.12 -17.95
N TYR A 256 -5.74 1.85 -18.86
CA TYR A 256 -4.43 1.31 -18.51
C TYR A 256 -3.29 2.07 -19.20
N GLY A 257 -2.08 1.97 -18.64
CA GLY A 257 -0.87 2.57 -19.18
C GLY A 257 0.25 2.70 -18.13
N GLY A 258 1.25 3.54 -18.44
CA GLY A 258 2.46 3.71 -17.60
C GLY A 258 3.65 2.84 -18.05
N GLY A 259 3.48 2.02 -19.09
CA GLY A 259 4.54 1.19 -19.69
C GLY A 259 4.56 -0.24 -19.13
N PRO A 260 5.39 -1.14 -19.72
CA PRO A 260 5.45 -2.52 -19.29
C PRO A 260 5.85 -2.63 -17.82
N MET A 261 5.16 -3.52 -17.13
CA MET A 261 5.28 -3.79 -15.70
C MET A 261 5.04 -2.58 -14.78
N ALA A 262 4.20 -1.63 -15.21
CA ALA A 262 3.75 -0.53 -14.37
C ALA A 262 2.76 -0.97 -13.28
N SER A 263 2.87 -0.32 -12.13
CA SER A 263 2.10 -0.59 -10.92
C SER A 263 1.65 0.71 -10.27
N LEU A 264 0.35 0.99 -10.24
CA LEU A 264 -0.19 2.13 -9.48
C LEU A 264 -0.55 1.69 -8.06
N ARG A 265 0.06 2.35 -7.07
CA ARG A 265 0.09 1.93 -5.67
C ARG A 265 -0.71 2.86 -4.76
N ALA A 266 -0.74 4.16 -5.08
CA ALA A 266 -1.41 5.17 -4.28
C ALA A 266 -2.16 6.19 -5.15
N LEU A 267 -3.12 6.86 -4.54
CA LEU A 267 -3.98 7.87 -5.16
C LEU A 267 -4.04 9.12 -4.28
N ASP A 268 -3.85 10.27 -4.92
CA ASP A 268 -4.22 11.59 -4.40
C ASP A 268 -4.86 12.38 -5.56
N PRO A 269 -6.13 12.08 -5.92
CA PRO A 269 -6.72 12.54 -7.16
C PRO A 269 -6.56 14.06 -7.37
N PRO A 270 -6.16 14.51 -8.58
CA PRO A 270 -6.11 13.74 -9.82
C PRO A 270 -4.83 12.90 -10.01
N TRP A 271 -3.98 12.77 -9.01
CA TRP A 271 -2.68 12.11 -9.10
C TRP A 271 -2.71 10.64 -8.69
N ALA A 272 -1.88 9.84 -9.36
CA ALA A 272 -1.58 8.47 -8.99
C ALA A 272 -0.07 8.25 -8.91
N TYR A 273 0.36 7.46 -7.94
CA TYR A 273 1.77 7.18 -7.67
C TYR A 273 2.03 5.68 -7.73
N GLY A 274 3.24 5.31 -8.13
CA GLY A 274 3.59 3.92 -8.31
C GLY A 274 5.02 3.72 -8.76
N TYR A 275 5.24 2.66 -9.51
CA TYR A 275 6.52 2.39 -10.16
C TYR A 275 6.36 1.46 -11.38
N SER A 276 7.38 1.34 -12.23
CA SER A 276 7.38 0.45 -13.41
C SER A 276 8.62 -0.45 -13.45
N TYR A 277 8.45 -1.77 -13.55
CA TYR A 277 9.55 -2.73 -13.63
C TYR A 277 10.09 -2.92 -15.06
N ARG A 278 10.36 -1.84 -15.81
CA ARG A 278 10.94 -1.90 -17.16
C ARG A 278 12.09 -2.92 -17.29
N PRO A 279 12.39 -3.45 -18.50
CA PRO A 279 13.13 -4.70 -18.76
C PRO A 279 14.49 -4.89 -18.06
N LEU A 280 15.02 -3.88 -17.39
CA LEU A 280 16.22 -3.94 -16.56
C LEU A 280 15.95 -4.36 -15.10
N PHE A 281 14.77 -4.88 -14.76
CA PHE A 281 14.40 -5.50 -13.46
C PHE A 281 14.52 -4.61 -12.21
N GLN A 282 14.70 -3.31 -12.38
CA GLN A 282 15.09 -2.44 -11.26
C GLN A 282 13.97 -1.49 -10.79
N GLY A 283 12.98 -1.15 -11.61
CA GLY A 283 11.86 -0.31 -11.16
C GLY A 283 12.15 1.19 -11.29
N GLU A 284 11.23 1.96 -11.85
CA GLU A 284 11.28 3.43 -11.90
C GLU A 284 10.07 4.00 -11.15
N GLY A 285 10.27 4.97 -10.25
CA GLY A 285 9.15 5.66 -9.59
C GLY A 285 8.26 6.37 -10.62
N LEU A 286 6.95 6.14 -10.54
CA LEU A 286 5.95 6.61 -11.50
C LEU A 286 4.99 7.59 -10.85
N PHE A 287 4.72 8.70 -11.53
CA PHE A 287 3.73 9.69 -11.15
C PHE A 287 2.85 10.03 -12.35
N LEU A 288 1.53 9.86 -12.22
CA LEU A 288 0.54 10.10 -13.30
C LEU A 288 -0.48 11.17 -12.89
N ASN A 289 -0.79 12.08 -13.81
CA ASN A 289 -2.00 12.89 -13.76
C ASN A 289 -3.13 12.16 -14.49
N LEU A 290 -4.12 11.65 -13.78
CA LEU A 290 -5.21 10.84 -14.35
C LEU A 290 -6.16 11.63 -15.27
N GLU A 291 -6.19 12.96 -15.17
CA GLU A 291 -7.01 13.81 -16.05
C GLU A 291 -6.31 14.13 -17.37
N ARG A 292 -4.97 14.20 -17.35
CA ARG A 292 -4.14 14.58 -18.51
C ARG A 292 -3.46 13.40 -19.18
N PHE A 293 -3.40 12.25 -18.52
CA PHE A 293 -2.84 11.03 -19.08
C PHE A 293 -3.98 10.22 -19.72
N PRO A 294 -4.07 10.16 -21.06
CA PRO A 294 -5.21 9.55 -21.71
C PRO A 294 -5.25 8.03 -21.46
N GLY A 295 -4.08 7.35 -21.39
CA GLY A 295 -4.05 5.90 -21.34
C GLY A 295 -4.80 5.24 -22.50
N ARG A 296 -5.02 3.93 -22.40
CA ARG A 296 -5.84 3.16 -23.34
C ARG A 296 -7.10 2.64 -22.64
N PRO A 297 -8.29 2.67 -23.27
CA PRO A 297 -9.51 2.11 -22.69
C PRO A 297 -9.35 0.62 -22.37
N LEU A 298 -9.94 0.19 -21.25
CA LEU A 298 -9.96 -1.21 -20.83
C LEU A 298 -11.39 -1.73 -20.70
N GLY A 299 -11.72 -2.76 -21.48
CA GLY A 299 -12.95 -3.53 -21.28
C GLY A 299 -12.87 -4.37 -20.01
N HIS A 300 -13.92 -4.33 -19.19
CA HIS A 300 -14.09 -5.17 -18.01
C HIS A 300 -15.59 -5.40 -17.76
N ARG A 301 -15.90 -6.41 -16.96
CA ARG A 301 -17.25 -6.64 -16.44
C ARG A 301 -17.26 -6.44 -14.94
N LEU A 302 -18.39 -6.00 -14.39
CA LEU A 302 -18.61 -6.02 -12.96
C LEU A 302 -19.49 -7.22 -12.62
N GLU A 303 -19.02 -8.07 -11.74
CA GLU A 303 -19.73 -9.27 -11.29
C GLU A 303 -19.98 -9.19 -9.79
N ALA A 304 -21.22 -9.41 -9.38
CA ALA A 304 -21.56 -9.49 -7.96
C ALA A 304 -21.13 -10.84 -7.41
N LEU A 305 -20.45 -10.81 -6.25
CA LEU A 305 -20.05 -11.99 -5.52
C LEU A 305 -20.51 -11.87 -4.07
N ARG A 306 -20.86 -13.00 -3.46
CA ARG A 306 -21.02 -13.08 -2.01
C ARG A 306 -19.94 -13.94 -1.41
N LEU A 307 -19.04 -13.33 -0.65
CA LEU A 307 -17.98 -14.04 0.05
C LEU A 307 -18.57 -14.83 1.23
N PRO A 308 -18.09 -16.06 1.48
CA PRO A 308 -18.54 -16.89 2.60
C PRO A 308 -17.90 -16.44 3.93
N TRP A 309 -18.26 -15.24 4.39
CA TRP A 309 -17.64 -14.57 5.54
C TRP A 309 -17.62 -15.44 6.78
N ARG A 310 -16.41 -15.81 7.22
CA ARG A 310 -16.18 -16.61 8.43
C ARG A 310 -15.86 -15.68 9.59
N PRO A 311 -16.78 -15.47 10.55
CA PRO A 311 -16.54 -14.56 11.66
C PRO A 311 -15.43 -15.09 12.56
N PHE A 312 -14.64 -14.18 13.11
CA PHE A 312 -13.68 -14.48 14.15
C PHE A 312 -13.53 -13.31 15.13
N ARG A 313 -13.00 -13.63 16.31
CA ARG A 313 -12.70 -12.67 17.37
C ARG A 313 -11.30 -12.96 17.89
N LEU A 314 -10.59 -11.90 18.24
CA LEU A 314 -9.28 -12.01 18.87
C LEU A 314 -9.10 -10.91 19.90
N ARG A 315 -8.10 -11.09 20.75
CA ARG A 315 -7.64 -10.08 21.70
C ARG A 315 -6.28 -9.59 21.25
N GLY A 316 -6.14 -8.28 21.13
CA GLY A 316 -4.84 -7.67 20.89
C GLY A 316 -3.97 -7.83 22.13
N GLU A 317 -2.74 -8.25 21.90
CA GLU A 317 -1.74 -8.43 22.93
C GLU A 317 -0.77 -7.25 22.90
N PRO A 318 -0.53 -6.58 24.05
CA PRO A 318 0.43 -5.50 24.12
C PRO A 318 1.81 -5.95 23.65
N LEU A 319 2.41 -5.13 22.79
CA LEU A 319 3.81 -5.23 22.39
C LEU A 319 4.51 -3.93 22.81
N ASN A 320 5.69 -4.05 23.39
CA ASN A 320 6.53 -2.91 23.78
C ASN A 320 7.73 -2.82 22.82
N PRO A 321 7.56 -2.21 21.63
CA PRO A 321 8.69 -2.04 20.71
C PRO A 321 9.71 -1.09 21.33
N SER A 322 10.97 -1.52 21.40
CA SER A 322 12.09 -0.62 21.64
C SER A 322 12.33 0.18 20.36
N TRP A 323 12.60 1.47 20.52
CA TRP A 323 12.87 2.38 19.41
C TRP A 323 14.25 2.98 19.55
N ARG A 324 15.03 2.93 18.46
CA ARG A 324 16.32 3.63 18.36
C ARG A 324 16.24 4.74 17.30
N PRO A 325 16.83 5.91 17.53
CA PRO A 325 16.87 6.97 16.54
C PRO A 325 17.70 6.53 15.32
N VAL A 326 17.25 6.92 14.14
CA VAL A 326 17.96 6.79 12.86
C VAL A 326 17.85 8.10 12.09
N ALA A 327 18.79 8.36 11.19
CA ALA A 327 18.91 9.65 10.53
C ALA A 327 18.71 9.53 9.01
N PHE A 328 18.01 10.51 8.44
CA PHE A 328 17.97 10.75 7.01
C PHE A 328 19.11 11.70 6.62
N GLN A 329 19.69 11.46 5.45
CA GLN A 329 20.68 12.29 4.80
C GLN A 329 20.02 12.99 3.61
N ALA A 330 20.35 14.27 3.42
CA ALA A 330 19.92 15.00 2.23
C ALA A 330 20.71 14.52 1.01
N LEU A 331 20.00 14.24 -0.08
CA LEU A 331 20.60 13.84 -1.36
C LEU A 331 20.75 15.02 -2.33
N GLY A 332 20.12 16.15 -2.02
CA GLY A 332 19.95 17.26 -2.95
C GLY A 332 18.74 17.06 -3.88
N PRO A 333 18.59 17.90 -4.91
CA PRO A 333 17.54 17.75 -5.91
C PRO A 333 17.81 16.52 -6.78
N LEU A 334 16.81 15.65 -6.93
CA LEU A 334 16.86 14.54 -7.89
C LEU A 334 16.27 15.01 -9.23
N PRO A 335 16.94 14.76 -10.37
CA PRO A 335 16.38 15.08 -11.67
C PRO A 335 15.12 14.26 -11.94
N LEU A 336 14.11 14.93 -12.51
CA LEU A 336 12.87 14.34 -12.99
C LEU A 336 12.88 14.35 -14.53
N ALA A 337 12.42 13.27 -15.14
CA ALA A 337 12.26 13.14 -16.59
C ALA A 337 10.80 12.91 -16.94
N PRO A 338 10.33 13.32 -18.13
CA PRO A 338 9.04 12.89 -18.63
C PRO A 338 9.02 11.36 -18.81
N CYS A 339 7.87 10.73 -18.58
CA CYS A 339 7.72 9.31 -18.89
C CYS A 339 7.74 9.11 -20.42
N PRO A 340 8.39 8.05 -20.92
CA PRO A 340 8.30 7.65 -22.32
C PRO A 340 6.87 7.41 -22.76
N ASP A 341 6.60 7.68 -24.03
CA ASP A 341 5.28 7.46 -24.59
C ASP A 341 4.95 5.95 -24.61
N PRO A 342 3.68 5.55 -24.39
CA PRO A 342 3.26 4.14 -24.38
C PRO A 342 3.38 3.41 -25.74
N GLY A 343 4.00 4.02 -26.74
CA GLY A 343 4.11 3.54 -28.12
C GLY A 343 5.56 3.40 -28.62
N GLU A 344 6.55 3.62 -27.76
CA GLU A 344 7.96 3.33 -28.04
C GLU A 344 8.42 1.99 -27.45
#